data_AF-A0A8S9XZM0-F1
#
_entry.id   AF-A0A8S9XZM0-F1
#
_cell.length_a   1.000
_cell.length_b   1.000
_cell.length_c   1.000
_cell.angle_alpha   90.00
_cell.angle_beta   90.00
_cell.angle_gamma   90.00
#
_symmetry.space_group_name_H-M   'P 1'
#
loop_
_entity.id
_entity.type
_entity.pdbx_description
1 polymer ?
#
loop_
_entity_poly.entity_id
_entity_poly.type
_entity_poly.pdbx_seq_one_letter_code
_entity_poly.pdbx_strand_id
1 'polypeptide(L)'
;MGIITSCLVAPTIVNYFLTKLVQNGNPYRRDLTESINLNLYWRDIRLSGSPYRMTGLSNIPDTDEGRPSSHSDYNDRGDQPLRRNTGPVTDPSTHTTPCPTEDEK
;
A
#
# COMPACT_ATOMS: atom_id res chain seq x y z
N MET A 1 -32.01 13.19 -33.85
CA MET A 1 -30.98 13.43 -32.81
C MET A 1 -31.13 12.52 -31.60
N GLY A 2 -32.33 12.32 -31.02
CA GLY A 2 -32.50 11.51 -29.80
C GLY A 2 -31.98 10.07 -29.85
N ILE A 3 -32.14 9.36 -30.98
CA ILE A 3 -31.63 7.99 -31.15
C ILE A 3 -30.10 7.96 -31.13
N ILE A 4 -29.46 8.91 -31.83
CA ILE A 4 -27.99 8.98 -31.89
C ILE A 4 -27.44 9.32 -30.50
N THR A 5 -28.05 10.28 -29.80
CA THR A 5 -27.66 10.65 -28.44
C THR A 5 -27.84 9.49 -27.45
N SER A 6 -28.95 8.77 -27.50
CA SER A 6 -29.18 7.63 -26.61
C SER A 6 -28.19 6.50 -26.88
N CYS A 7 -27.86 6.22 -28.14
CA CYS A 7 -26.85 5.23 -28.51
C CYS A 7 -25.45 5.61 -28.03
N LEU A 8 -25.09 6.90 -28.01
CA LEU A 8 -23.79 7.36 -27.50
C LEU A 8 -23.72 7.37 -25.97
N VAL A 9 -24.83 7.66 -25.28
CA VAL A 9 -24.89 7.72 -23.82
C VAL A 9 -25.04 6.34 -23.17
N ALA A 10 -25.77 5.43 -23.81
CA ALA A 10 -26.01 4.07 -23.33
C ALA A 10 -24.72 3.33 -22.88
N PRO A 11 -23.63 3.25 -23.66
CA PRO A 11 -22.43 2.52 -23.24
C PRO A 11 -21.78 3.14 -22.00
N THR A 12 -21.82 4.46 -21.84
CA THR A 12 -21.27 5.16 -20.68
C THR A 12 -22.02 4.80 -19.40
N ILE A 13 -23.36 4.82 -19.46
CA ILE A 13 -24.21 4.48 -18.31
C ILE A 13 -24.04 2.99 -17.95
N VAL A 14 -24.09 2.11 -18.94
CA VAL A 14 -23.92 0.67 -18.73
C VAL A 14 -22.56 0.37 -18.11
N ASN A 15 -21.49 0.96 -18.63
CA ASN A 15 -20.15 0.78 -18.09
C ASN A 15 -20.02 1.29 -16.64
N TYR A 16 -20.67 2.41 -16.29
CA TYR A 16 -20.69 2.92 -14.92
C TYR A 16 -21.26 1.89 -13.94
N PHE A 17 -22.43 1.32 -14.26
CA PHE A 17 -23.08 0.33 -13.39
C PHE A 17 -22.31 -0.99 -13.32
N LEU A 18 -21.78 -1.48 -14.45
CA LEU A 18 -20.95 -2.68 -14.49
C LEU A 18 -19.68 -2.51 -13.65
N THR A 19 -19.00 -1.37 -13.79
CA THR A 19 -17.78 -1.08 -13.04
C THR A 19 -18.07 -1.02 -11.55
N LYS A 20 -19.16 -0.34 -11.15
CA LYS A 20 -19.60 -0.26 -9.76
C LYS A 20 -19.89 -1.63 -9.15
N LEU A 21 -20.51 -2.52 -9.92
CA LEU A 21 -20.83 -3.87 -9.47
C LEU A 21 -19.57 -4.72 -9.27
N VAL A 22 -18.63 -4.66 -10.21
CA VAL A 22 -17.40 -5.46 -10.16
C VAL A 22 -16.42 -4.95 -9.10
N GLN A 23 -16.33 -3.63 -8.89
CA GLN A 23 -15.31 -3.00 -8.04
C GLN A 23 -15.83 -2.71 -6.61
N ASN A 24 -16.58 -3.63 -6.03
CA ASN A 24 -17.07 -3.55 -4.64
C ASN A 24 -17.78 -2.21 -4.31
N GLY A 25 -18.52 -1.65 -5.27
CA GLY A 25 -19.28 -0.41 -5.07
C GLY A 25 -18.57 0.87 -5.54
N ASN A 26 -17.32 0.80 -6.00
CA ASN A 26 -16.63 1.96 -6.60
C ASN A 26 -16.85 2.01 -8.12
N PRO A 27 -17.48 3.06 -8.68
CA PRO A 27 -17.67 3.18 -10.12
C PRO A 27 -16.41 3.65 -10.88
N TYR A 28 -15.38 4.11 -10.18
CA TYR A 28 -14.20 4.72 -10.81
C TYR A 28 -12.97 3.81 -10.75
N ARG A 29 -12.30 3.69 -11.89
CA ARG A 29 -11.00 3.02 -12.00
C ARG A 29 -9.90 3.93 -11.44
N ARG A 30 -8.91 3.33 -10.79
CA ARG A 30 -7.73 4.05 -10.31
C ARG A 30 -6.79 4.32 -11.47
N ASP A 31 -6.09 5.44 -11.39
CA ASP A 31 -5.00 5.74 -12.31
C ASP A 31 -3.77 4.91 -11.92
N LEU A 32 -3.14 4.28 -12.92
CA LEU A 32 -1.98 3.39 -12.79
C LEU A 32 -0.81 3.86 -13.67
N THR A 33 -0.90 5.06 -14.24
CA THR A 33 0.16 5.65 -15.06
C THR A 33 1.43 5.89 -14.24
N GLU A 34 1.27 6.45 -13.05
CA GLU A 34 2.37 6.70 -12.12
C GLU A 34 2.83 5.44 -11.39
N SER A 35 4.14 5.26 -11.28
CA SER A 35 4.76 4.07 -10.66
C SER A 35 4.41 3.93 -9.18
N ILE A 36 4.31 5.06 -8.47
CA ILE A 36 3.90 5.10 -7.06
C ILE A 36 2.45 4.59 -6.91
N ASN A 37 1.54 5.06 -7.78
CA ASN A 37 0.15 4.62 -7.75
C ASN A 37 0.01 3.13 -8.08
N LEU A 38 0.80 2.64 -9.03
CA LEU A 38 0.86 1.22 -9.35
C LEU A 38 1.37 0.38 -8.18
N ASN A 39 2.41 0.83 -7.46
CA ASN A 39 2.91 0.12 -6.28
C ASN A 39 1.83 0.06 -5.18
N LEU A 40 1.16 1.18 -4.91
CA LEU A 40 0.06 1.25 -3.94
C LEU A 40 -1.12 0.35 -4.34
N TYR A 41 -1.44 0.28 -5.63
CA TYR A 41 -2.47 -0.62 -6.15
C TYR A 41 -2.16 -2.09 -5.83
N TRP A 42 -0.91 -2.52 -6.07
CA TRP A 42 -0.48 -3.89 -5.74
C TRP A 42 -0.42 -4.14 -4.23
N ARG A 43 -0.01 -3.15 -3.44
CA ARG A 43 -0.05 -3.23 -1.98
C ARG A 43 -1.46 -3.50 -1.48
N ASP A 44 -2.44 -2.75 -1.97
CA ASP A 44 -3.84 -2.88 -1.54
C ASP A 44 -4.40 -4.26 -1.93
N ILE A 45 -4.04 -4.81 -3.11
CA ILE A 45 -4.37 -6.19 -3.50
C ILE A 45 -3.80 -7.23 -2.51
N ARG A 46 -2.55 -7.07 -2.08
CA ARG A 46 -1.91 -8.01 -1.13
C ARG A 46 -2.55 -7.97 0.25
N LEU A 47 -3.03 -6.80 0.68
CA LEU A 47 -3.62 -6.62 2.02
C LEU A 47 -5.08 -7.07 2.09
N SER A 48 -5.90 -6.79 1.06
CA SER A 48 -7.35 -6.98 1.11
C SER A 48 -7.92 -7.88 0.02
N GLY A 49 -7.10 -8.30 -0.95
CA GLY A 49 -7.51 -9.06 -2.14
C GLY A 49 -8.13 -8.19 -3.25
N SER A 50 -8.48 -6.93 -2.97
CA SER A 50 -9.07 -6.02 -3.96
C SER A 50 -8.64 -4.57 -3.70
N PRO A 51 -8.14 -3.85 -4.71
CA PRO A 51 -7.66 -2.48 -4.56
C PRO A 51 -8.80 -1.45 -4.39
N TYR A 52 -10.05 -1.92 -4.50
CA TYR A 52 -11.26 -1.14 -4.33
C TYR A 52 -11.93 -1.35 -2.96
N ARG A 53 -11.36 -2.23 -2.12
CA ARG A 53 -11.81 -2.44 -0.73
C ARG A 53 -10.97 -1.60 0.22
N MET A 54 -11.58 -0.60 0.85
CA MET A 54 -10.90 0.26 1.82
C MET A 54 -10.61 -0.49 3.13
N THR A 55 -9.35 -0.51 3.55
CA THR A 55 -8.91 -1.02 4.86
C THR A 55 -8.63 0.15 5.79
N GLY A 56 -9.53 0.38 6.75
CA GLY A 56 -9.38 1.42 7.76
C GLY A 56 -8.62 0.95 9.02
N LEU A 57 -8.64 1.80 10.05
CA LEU A 57 -8.02 1.54 11.36
C LEU A 57 -8.60 0.30 12.06
N SER A 58 -9.84 -0.08 11.74
CA SER A 58 -10.50 -1.27 12.30
C SER A 58 -9.82 -2.59 11.93
N ASN A 59 -8.93 -2.59 10.94
CA ASN A 59 -8.19 -3.78 10.52
C ASN A 59 -6.84 -3.92 11.27
N ILE A 60 -6.51 -2.97 12.15
CA ILE A 60 -5.34 -3.00 13.01
C ILE A 60 -5.76 -3.65 14.34
N PRO A 61 -5.04 -4.66 14.84
CA PRO A 61 -5.36 -5.25 16.13
C PRO A 61 -5.15 -4.23 17.26
N ASP A 62 -6.11 -4.15 18.17
CA ASP A 62 -5.98 -3.37 19.39
C ASP A 62 -4.86 -3.97 20.27
N THR A 63 -4.13 -3.12 20.99
CA THR A 63 -2.88 -3.52 21.68
C THR A 63 -3.12 -4.34 22.95
N ASP A 64 -4.38 -4.66 23.27
CA ASP A 64 -4.75 -5.14 24.61
C ASP A 64 -4.93 -6.66 24.71
N GLU A 65 -4.86 -7.40 23.60
CA GLU A 65 -4.80 -8.87 23.61
C GLU A 65 -3.35 -9.38 23.49
N GLY A 66 -2.53 -9.09 24.50
CA GLY A 66 -1.30 -9.86 24.78
C GLY A 66 0.04 -9.22 24.42
N ARG A 67 0.10 -7.92 24.10
CA ARG A 67 1.38 -7.21 24.03
C ARG A 67 1.64 -6.55 25.39
N PRO A 68 2.68 -6.94 26.17
CA PRO A 68 3.05 -6.13 27.32
C PRO A 68 3.38 -4.73 26.80
N SER A 69 2.66 -3.74 27.31
CA SER A 69 2.82 -2.33 26.95
C SER A 69 4.30 -1.97 27.02
N SER A 70 4.93 -1.78 25.87
CA SER A 70 6.32 -1.31 25.78
C SER A 70 6.34 0.19 26.06
N HIS A 71 6.04 0.57 27.30
CA HIS A 71 6.51 1.82 27.86
C HIS A 71 7.97 1.60 28.28
N SER A 72 8.85 1.35 27.31
CA SER A 72 10.26 1.11 27.59
C SER A 72 11.00 2.44 27.70
N ASP A 73 11.51 2.67 28.90
CA ASP A 73 12.47 3.70 29.29
C ASP A 73 13.50 4.01 28.20
N TYR A 74 13.44 5.23 27.67
CA TYR A 74 14.45 5.75 26.72
C TYR A 74 15.78 6.14 27.41
N ASN A 75 15.95 5.89 28.71
CA ASN A 75 17.04 6.44 29.52
C ASN A 75 18.14 5.45 29.95
N ASP A 76 18.17 4.22 29.43
CA ASP A 76 19.21 3.23 29.77
C ASP A 76 20.31 3.11 28.69
N ARG A 77 20.88 4.25 28.27
CA ARG A 77 22.07 4.31 27.40
C ARG A 77 23.25 5.01 28.09
N GLY A 78 23.32 4.92 29.42
CA GLY A 78 24.52 5.25 30.18
C GLY A 78 25.42 4.02 30.26
N ASP A 79 26.66 4.15 29.79
CA ASP A 79 27.79 3.29 30.17
C ASP A 79 27.76 1.81 29.74
N GLN A 80 27.90 1.54 28.44
CA GLN A 80 28.34 0.21 27.97
C GLN A 80 29.70 0.34 27.26
N PRO A 81 30.78 -0.32 27.73
CA PRO A 81 32.07 -0.28 27.05
C PRO A 81 31.99 -1.00 25.71
N LEU A 82 32.54 -0.37 24.67
CA LEU A 82 32.60 -0.89 23.29
C LEU A 82 33.31 -2.26 23.24
N ARG A 83 32.54 -3.34 23.32
CA ARG A 83 33.06 -4.68 23.01
C ARG A 83 33.11 -4.88 21.50
N ARG A 84 34.34 -5.07 21.04
CA ARG A 84 34.77 -5.40 19.68
C ARG A 84 34.27 -6.79 19.26
N ASN A 85 33.84 -6.91 18.00
CA ASN A 85 33.54 -8.12 17.19
C ASN A 85 32.20 -8.85 17.49
N THR A 86 31.42 -9.37 16.53
CA THR A 86 31.34 -9.35 15.05
C THR A 86 30.05 -10.13 14.72
N GLY A 87 29.14 -9.57 13.91
CA GLY A 87 28.00 -10.29 13.34
C GLY A 87 27.00 -9.29 12.72
N PRO A 88 26.58 -9.44 11.46
CA PRO A 88 25.74 -8.44 10.82
C PRO A 88 24.30 -8.55 11.36
N VAL A 89 23.95 -7.57 12.19
CA VAL A 89 22.58 -7.18 12.51
C VAL A 89 21.90 -6.83 11.18
N THR A 90 20.96 -7.65 10.73
CA THR A 90 20.14 -7.33 9.57
C THR A 90 18.92 -6.54 10.04
N ASP A 91 19.08 -5.21 10.07
CA ASP A 91 17.97 -4.27 10.24
C ASP A 91 17.01 -4.38 9.02
N PRO A 92 15.69 -4.50 9.21
CA PRO A 92 14.72 -4.55 8.10
C PRO A 92 14.44 -3.17 7.46
N SER A 93 15.31 -2.16 7.67
CA SER A 93 15.11 -0.78 7.19
C SER A 93 15.72 -0.51 5.79
N THR A 94 16.36 -1.49 5.15
CA THR A 94 17.12 -1.30 3.89
C THR A 94 16.48 -1.95 2.66
N HIS A 95 15.14 -1.98 2.54
CA HIS A 95 14.51 -2.24 1.23
C HIS A 95 14.35 -0.97 0.40
N THR A 96 15.43 -0.21 0.23
CA THR A 96 15.57 0.76 -0.86
C THR A 96 16.40 0.11 -1.95
N THR A 97 15.76 -0.29 -3.04
CA THR A 97 16.43 -0.71 -4.27
C THR A 97 17.37 0.43 -4.72
N PRO A 98 18.68 0.20 -4.91
CA PRO A 98 19.55 1.22 -5.45
C PRO A 98 19.26 1.45 -6.94
N CYS A 99 19.26 2.73 -7.36
CA CYS A 99 19.21 3.12 -8.78
C CYS A 99 20.41 2.56 -9.54
N PRO A 100 20.25 2.06 -10.78
CA PRO A 100 21.38 1.68 -11.62
C PRO A 100 22.07 2.95 -12.15
N THR A 101 23.37 3.10 -11.90
CA THR A 101 24.22 4.05 -12.61
C THR A 101 24.71 3.39 -13.90
N GLU A 102 24.49 4.08 -15.03
CA GLU A 102 25.02 3.67 -16.33
C GLU A 102 26.54 3.86 -16.33
N ASP A 103 27.30 2.78 -16.45
CA ASP A 103 28.75 2.84 -16.68
C ASP A 103 29.04 2.62 -18.17
N GLU A 104 29.51 3.71 -18.76
CA GLU A 104 30.12 3.89 -20.06
C GLU A 104 31.29 2.93 -20.32
N LYS A 105 31.27 2.22 -21.45
CA LYS A 105 32.47 1.88 -22.22
C LYS A 105 32.16 1.58 -23.69
#